data_AF-A0A9X4IE71-F1
#
_entry.id   AF-A0A9X4IE71-F1
#
_cell.length_a   1.000
_cell.length_b   1.000
_cell.length_c   1.000
_cell.angle_alpha   90.00
_cell.angle_beta   90.00
_cell.angle_gamma   90.00
#
_symmetry.space_group_name_H-M   'P 1'
#
loop_
_entity.id
_entity.type
_entity.pdbx_description
1 polymer ?
#
loop_
_entity_poly.entity_id
_entity_poly.type
_entity_poly.pdbx_seq_one_letter_code
_entity_poly.pdbx_strand_id
1 'polypeptide(L)'
;MKILSILFAHLVVRVWPVVFLLDGLITFFVWRYTKENPLLVFVCILIPISIFAFSIRRLCRKTIVRYGERAHAIMETVSEVTNPLIRAENGRTFHYVFSFVDASGQRHTKFFLKSGDSPTAVQEGDHALTYPKEKFVRYPKLGEKFEVLYLKGLEKHPIILNTGNSEFVRHIQEEYRQNIIRQLSDRVSKAKILADADPYNPERQRLYQQAQQDLYNYQQFGTEPMLVESFSRGLVFKSNP
;
A
#
# COMPACT_ATOMS: atom_id res chain seq x y z
N MET A 1 -42.98 -33.01 -21.51
CA MET A 1 -42.70 -31.62 -21.92
C MET A 1 -43.83 -30.62 -21.66
N LYS A 2 -45.12 -30.96 -21.81
CA LYS A 2 -46.25 -30.00 -21.69
C LYS A 2 -46.52 -29.45 -20.27
N ILE A 3 -46.20 -30.20 -19.21
CA ILE A 3 -46.43 -29.77 -17.81
C ILE A 3 -45.41 -28.71 -17.37
N LEU A 4 -44.17 -28.82 -17.84
CA LEU A 4 -43.08 -27.89 -17.52
C LEU A 4 -43.35 -26.50 -18.12
N SER A 5 -43.89 -26.45 -19.34
CA SER A 5 -44.28 -25.20 -20.01
C SER A 5 -45.46 -24.49 -19.31
N ILE A 6 -46.39 -25.25 -18.74
CA ILE A 6 -47.54 -24.69 -18.00
C ILE A 6 -47.07 -24.14 -16.64
N LEU A 7 -46.21 -24.87 -15.92
CA LEU A 7 -45.60 -24.40 -14.68
C LEU A 7 -44.73 -23.15 -14.89
N PHE A 8 -43.95 -23.11 -15.96
CA PHE A 8 -43.14 -21.93 -16.32
C PHE A 8 -44.03 -20.73 -16.65
N ALA A 9 -45.08 -20.90 -17.46
CA ALA A 9 -46.03 -19.84 -17.76
C ALA A 9 -46.75 -19.33 -16.50
N HIS A 10 -47.10 -20.21 -15.56
CA HIS A 10 -47.73 -19.81 -14.30
C HIS A 10 -46.79 -19.06 -13.36
N LEU A 11 -45.53 -19.49 -13.27
CA LEU A 11 -44.49 -18.79 -12.51
C LEU A 11 -44.25 -17.40 -13.10
N VAL A 12 -44.11 -17.32 -14.43
CA VAL A 12 -43.90 -16.08 -15.15
C VAL A 12 -45.08 -15.12 -14.93
N VAL A 13 -46.32 -15.55 -15.11
CA VAL A 13 -47.50 -14.69 -14.94
C VAL A 13 -47.71 -14.23 -13.50
N ARG A 14 -47.31 -15.01 -12.49
CA ARG A 14 -47.46 -14.63 -11.08
C ARG A 14 -46.31 -13.81 -10.52
N VAL A 15 -45.09 -14.07 -10.97
CA VAL A 15 -43.88 -13.42 -10.45
C VAL A 15 -43.62 -12.09 -11.16
N TRP A 16 -43.83 -12.01 -12.49
CA TRP A 16 -43.50 -10.78 -13.22
C TRP A 16 -44.29 -9.54 -12.77
N PRO A 17 -45.61 -9.60 -12.50
CA PRO A 17 -46.34 -8.43 -12.03
C PRO A 17 -45.81 -7.90 -10.70
N VAL A 18 -45.37 -8.78 -9.80
CA VAL A 18 -44.76 -8.39 -8.53
C VAL A 18 -43.40 -7.75 -8.76
N VAL A 19 -42.59 -8.30 -9.69
CA VAL A 19 -41.30 -7.71 -10.07
C VAL A 19 -41.50 -6.33 -10.72
N PHE A 20 -42.46 -6.16 -11.63
CA PHE A 20 -42.79 -4.87 -12.24
C PHE A 20 -43.39 -3.87 -11.25
N LEU A 21 -44.19 -4.33 -10.28
CA LEU A 21 -44.70 -3.47 -9.19
C LEU A 21 -43.57 -3.01 -8.28
N LEU A 22 -42.64 -3.91 -7.92
CA LEU A 22 -41.49 -3.58 -7.09
C LEU A 22 -40.52 -2.66 -7.84
N ASP A 23 -40.26 -2.91 -9.12
CA ASP A 23 -39.44 -2.06 -9.97
C ASP A 23 -40.08 -0.68 -10.15
N GLY A 24 -41.40 -0.63 -10.38
CA GLY A 24 -42.17 0.61 -10.46
C GLY A 24 -42.18 1.39 -9.14
N LEU A 25 -42.32 0.71 -8.00
CA LEU A 25 -42.23 1.31 -6.66
C LEU A 25 -40.83 1.83 -6.37
N ILE A 26 -39.79 1.04 -6.63
CA ILE A 26 -38.39 1.45 -6.47
C ILE A 26 -38.10 2.66 -7.36
N THR A 27 -38.48 2.61 -8.63
CA THR A 27 -38.26 3.71 -9.58
C THR A 27 -39.06 4.95 -9.17
N PHE A 28 -40.29 4.81 -8.70
CA PHE A 28 -41.11 5.93 -8.22
C PHE A 28 -40.58 6.55 -6.93
N PHE A 29 -40.17 5.74 -5.96
CA PHE A 29 -39.53 6.21 -4.72
C PHE A 29 -38.19 6.87 -5.03
N VAL A 30 -37.36 6.24 -5.86
CA VAL A 30 -36.08 6.82 -6.32
C VAL A 30 -36.33 8.14 -7.05
N TRP A 31 -37.31 8.23 -7.95
CA TRP A 31 -37.66 9.44 -8.70
C TRP A 31 -38.20 10.57 -7.82
N ARG A 32 -39.11 10.25 -6.89
CA ARG A 32 -39.69 11.22 -5.96
C ARG A 32 -38.65 11.73 -4.97
N TYR A 33 -37.83 10.84 -4.40
CA TYR A 33 -36.75 11.21 -3.49
C TYR A 33 -35.56 11.87 -4.20
N THR A 34 -35.26 11.55 -5.47
CA THR A 34 -34.22 12.28 -6.24
C THR A 34 -34.65 13.71 -6.52
N LYS A 35 -35.94 13.98 -6.70
CA LYS A 35 -36.44 15.34 -6.95
C LYS A 35 -36.37 16.22 -5.71
N GLU A 36 -36.65 15.66 -4.54
CA GLU A 36 -36.65 16.40 -3.26
C GLU A 36 -35.25 16.45 -2.61
N ASN A 37 -34.43 15.40 -2.78
CA ASN A 37 -33.11 15.27 -2.15
C ASN A 37 -32.12 14.50 -3.07
N PRO A 38 -31.70 15.08 -4.21
CA PRO A 38 -30.84 14.39 -5.18
C PRO A 38 -29.49 13.95 -4.59
N LEU A 39 -28.97 14.73 -3.64
CA LEU A 39 -27.70 14.46 -2.97
C LEU A 39 -27.77 13.21 -2.07
N LEU A 40 -28.91 12.97 -1.40
CA LEU A 40 -29.11 11.78 -0.57
C LEU A 40 -29.16 10.52 -1.43
N VAL A 41 -29.90 10.54 -2.55
CA VAL A 41 -29.97 9.38 -3.45
C VAL A 41 -28.61 9.09 -4.09
N PHE A 42 -27.87 10.13 -4.47
CA PHE A 42 -26.52 10.00 -5.00
C PHE A 42 -25.57 9.35 -3.99
N VAL A 43 -25.62 9.76 -2.72
CA VAL A 43 -24.85 9.15 -1.62
C VAL A 43 -25.26 7.70 -1.38
N CYS A 44 -26.56 7.40 -1.36
CA CYS A 44 -27.08 6.05 -1.17
C CYS A 44 -26.67 5.07 -2.29
N ILE A 45 -26.42 5.55 -3.51
CA ILE A 45 -25.92 4.74 -4.63
C ILE A 45 -24.38 4.66 -4.61
N LEU A 46 -23.69 5.77 -4.31
CA LEU A 46 -22.23 5.80 -4.27
C LEU A 46 -21.63 4.91 -3.18
N ILE A 47 -22.24 4.86 -2.00
CA ILE A 47 -21.76 4.04 -0.88
C ILE A 47 -21.65 2.56 -1.26
N PRO A 48 -22.71 1.88 -1.74
CA PRO A 48 -22.64 0.46 -2.12
C PRO A 48 -21.70 0.22 -3.30
N ILE A 49 -21.64 1.12 -4.29
CA ILE A 49 -20.67 1.02 -5.39
C ILE A 49 -19.24 1.09 -4.85
N SER A 50 -18.95 2.00 -3.92
CA SER A 50 -17.63 2.16 -3.31
C SER A 50 -17.24 0.93 -2.49
N ILE A 51 -18.17 0.39 -1.70
CA ILE A 51 -17.96 -0.84 -0.91
C ILE A 51 -17.70 -2.04 -1.84
N PHE A 52 -18.47 -2.16 -2.93
CA PHE A 52 -18.31 -3.23 -3.91
C PHE A 52 -16.97 -3.14 -4.64
N ALA A 53 -16.59 -1.95 -5.11
CA ALA A 53 -15.30 -1.71 -5.75
C ALA A 53 -14.13 -2.02 -4.80
N PHE A 54 -14.23 -1.62 -3.54
CA PHE A 54 -13.24 -1.93 -2.51
C PHE A 54 -13.12 -3.44 -2.27
N SER A 55 -14.25 -4.14 -2.20
CA SER A 55 -14.32 -5.59 -1.99
C SER A 55 -13.69 -6.37 -3.14
N ILE A 56 -13.98 -5.99 -4.39
CA ILE A 56 -13.34 -6.58 -5.58
C ILE A 56 -11.83 -6.38 -5.53
N ARG A 57 -11.36 -5.16 -5.24
CA ARG A 57 -9.92 -4.87 -5.18
C ARG A 57 -9.20 -5.73 -4.14
N ARG A 58 -9.82 -5.92 -2.97
CA ARG A 58 -9.30 -6.78 -1.90
C ARG A 58 -9.28 -8.25 -2.32
N LEU A 59 -10.33 -8.72 -2.99
CA LEU A 59 -10.41 -10.09 -3.52
C LEU A 59 -9.33 -10.32 -4.59
N CYS A 60 -9.23 -9.46 -5.59
CA CYS A 60 -8.20 -9.53 -6.64
C CYS A 60 -6.80 -9.60 -6.02
N ARG A 61 -6.50 -8.75 -5.03
CA ARG A 61 -5.20 -8.78 -4.34
C ARG A 61 -4.94 -10.13 -3.67
N LYS A 62 -5.91 -10.67 -2.92
CA LYS A 62 -5.78 -11.99 -2.29
C LYS A 62 -5.56 -13.10 -3.33
N THR A 63 -6.29 -13.04 -4.45
CA THR A 63 -6.16 -14.03 -5.53
C THR A 63 -4.79 -13.97 -6.20
N ILE A 64 -4.29 -12.76 -6.49
CA ILE A 64 -2.95 -12.57 -7.09
C ILE A 64 -1.84 -13.01 -6.14
N VAL A 65 -1.95 -12.74 -4.84
CA VAL A 65 -0.96 -13.24 -3.87
C VAL A 65 -0.93 -14.77 -3.84
N ARG A 66 -2.09 -15.43 -4.00
CA ARG A 66 -2.19 -16.89 -3.90
C ARG A 66 -1.83 -17.64 -5.18
N TYR A 67 -2.17 -17.08 -6.34
CA TYR A 67 -2.07 -17.76 -7.64
C TYR A 67 -1.31 -16.97 -8.70
N GLY A 68 -0.77 -15.81 -8.34
CA GLY A 68 -0.07 -14.95 -9.27
C GLY A 68 1.26 -15.55 -9.71
N GLU A 69 1.61 -15.24 -10.96
CA GLU A 69 2.91 -15.51 -11.56
C GLU A 69 3.84 -14.34 -11.31
N ARG A 70 5.15 -14.62 -11.25
CA ARG A 70 6.19 -13.59 -11.12
C ARG A 70 6.62 -13.10 -12.50
N ALA A 71 6.77 -11.78 -12.64
CA ALA A 71 7.39 -11.16 -13.80
C ALA A 71 8.40 -10.10 -13.36
N HIS A 72 9.35 -9.79 -14.25
CA HIS A 72 10.21 -8.64 -14.08
C HIS A 72 9.58 -7.41 -14.72
N ALA A 73 9.57 -6.33 -13.96
CA ALA A 73 9.05 -5.03 -14.35
C ALA A 73 10.17 -3.99 -14.30
N ILE A 74 9.98 -2.92 -15.07
CA ILE A 74 10.85 -1.74 -15.10
C ILE A 74 10.00 -0.50 -14.96
N MET A 75 10.47 0.48 -14.18
CA MET A 75 9.87 1.80 -14.13
C MET A 75 10.36 2.62 -15.32
N GLU A 76 9.42 3.05 -16.15
CA GLU A 76 9.69 3.73 -17.42
C GLU A 76 9.79 5.23 -17.24
N THR A 77 8.81 5.82 -16.54
CA THR A 77 8.73 7.26 -16.37
C THR A 77 8.18 7.62 -14.99
N VAL A 78 8.65 8.75 -14.49
CA VAL A 78 8.09 9.45 -13.34
C VAL A 78 7.75 10.83 -13.85
N SER A 79 6.45 11.13 -13.96
CA SER A 79 6.02 12.49 -14.29
C SER A 79 5.57 13.22 -13.03
N GLU A 80 5.95 14.48 -12.92
CA GLU A 80 5.43 15.39 -11.91
C GLU A 80 4.25 16.13 -12.53
N VAL A 81 3.09 16.00 -11.89
CA VAL A 81 1.88 16.74 -12.23
C VAL A 81 1.62 17.73 -11.11
N THR A 82 1.85 18.99 -11.41
CA THR A 82 1.47 20.09 -10.52
C THR A 82 -0.02 20.34 -10.73
N ASN A 83 -0.84 19.95 -9.76
CA ASN A 83 -2.27 20.23 -9.81
C ASN A 83 -2.60 21.30 -8.76
N PRO A 84 -2.96 22.53 -9.17
CA PRO A 84 -3.26 23.61 -8.24
C PRO A 84 -4.51 23.35 -7.36
N LEU A 85 -5.31 22.33 -7.66
CA LEU A 85 -6.51 21.95 -6.90
C LEU A 85 -6.25 20.85 -5.85
N ILE A 86 -5.08 20.20 -5.85
CA ILE A 86 -4.75 19.13 -4.90
C ILE A 86 -3.99 19.75 -3.73
N ARG A 87 -4.61 19.77 -2.54
CA ARG A 87 -4.04 20.23 -1.26
C ARG A 87 -2.92 19.31 -0.73
N ALA A 88 -1.94 18.98 -1.56
CA ALA A 88 -0.63 18.58 -1.06
C ALA A 88 0.06 19.84 -0.54
N GLU A 89 0.77 19.77 0.58
CA GLU A 89 1.46 20.94 1.19
C GLU A 89 2.38 21.69 0.21
N ASN A 90 2.76 21.05 -0.92
CA ASN A 90 3.56 21.63 -2.00
C ASN A 90 2.92 21.56 -3.42
N GLY A 91 1.66 21.11 -3.57
CA GLY A 91 0.93 21.09 -4.86
C GLY A 91 1.46 20.13 -5.95
N ARG A 92 2.42 19.25 -5.64
CA ARG A 92 3.06 18.33 -6.59
C ARG A 92 2.47 16.93 -6.49
N THR A 93 2.21 16.26 -7.60
CA THR A 93 1.77 14.86 -7.62
C THR A 93 2.69 14.04 -8.51
N PHE A 94 3.23 12.93 -8.01
CA PHE A 94 4.09 12.06 -8.81
C PHE A 94 3.31 10.90 -9.44
N HIS A 95 3.60 10.66 -10.71
CA HIS A 95 2.97 9.70 -11.59
C HIS A 95 4.01 8.66 -12.01
N TYR A 96 3.89 7.45 -11.50
CA TYR A 96 4.84 6.37 -11.76
C TYR A 96 4.30 5.45 -12.84
N VAL A 97 5.01 5.33 -13.95
CA VAL A 97 4.70 4.39 -15.02
C VAL A 97 5.68 3.25 -14.98
N PHE A 98 5.16 2.03 -14.98
CA PHE A 98 5.98 0.84 -15.10
C PHE A 98 5.38 -0.09 -16.14
N SER A 99 6.24 -0.89 -16.74
CA SER A 99 5.82 -1.98 -17.61
C SER A 99 6.48 -3.28 -17.24
N PHE A 100 5.82 -4.37 -17.63
CA PHE A 100 6.35 -5.71 -17.54
C PHE A 100 5.92 -6.50 -18.77
N VAL A 101 6.68 -7.56 -19.06
CA VAL A 101 6.32 -8.53 -20.11
C VAL A 101 5.81 -9.77 -19.40
N ASP A 102 4.62 -10.24 -19.79
CA ASP A 102 4.05 -11.45 -19.23
C ASP A 102 4.70 -12.72 -19.80
N ALA A 103 4.33 -13.88 -19.25
CA ALA A 103 4.83 -15.18 -19.72
C ALA A 103 4.50 -15.47 -21.20
N SER A 104 3.52 -14.78 -21.79
CA SER A 104 3.16 -14.92 -23.21
C SER A 104 3.91 -13.94 -24.12
N GLY A 105 4.80 -13.10 -23.57
CA GLY A 105 5.55 -12.11 -24.32
C GLY A 105 4.79 -10.80 -24.55
N GLN A 106 3.60 -10.63 -23.99
CA GLN A 106 2.82 -9.40 -24.13
C GLN A 106 3.30 -8.35 -23.12
N ARG A 107 3.55 -7.13 -23.59
CA ARG A 107 3.92 -5.99 -22.75
C ARG A 107 2.68 -5.34 -22.14
N HIS A 108 2.69 -5.18 -20.82
CA HIS A 108 1.66 -4.51 -20.06
C HIS A 108 2.23 -3.25 -19.44
N THR A 109 1.64 -2.09 -19.76
CA THR A 109 2.00 -0.81 -19.15
C THR A 109 0.95 -0.40 -18.13
N LYS A 110 1.41 0.07 -16.97
CA LYS A 110 0.57 0.47 -15.85
C LYS A 110 1.04 1.78 -15.26
N PHE A 111 0.06 2.48 -14.72
CA PHE A 111 0.19 3.84 -14.23
C PHE A 111 -0.31 3.91 -12.78
N PHE A 112 0.52 4.45 -11.90
CA PHE A 112 0.21 4.68 -10.50
C PHE A 112 0.33 6.17 -10.15
N LEU A 113 -0.74 6.74 -9.59
CA LEU A 113 -0.73 8.06 -8.94
C LEU A 113 -0.29 7.89 -7.48
N LYS A 114 0.75 8.59 -7.01
CA LYS A 114 0.95 8.76 -5.57
C LYS A 114 1.58 10.11 -5.17
N SER A 115 0.75 10.81 -4.38
CA SER A 115 0.93 11.75 -3.26
C SER A 115 1.95 12.90 -3.32
N GLY A 116 1.67 13.87 -2.44
CA GLY A 116 2.15 15.26 -2.37
C GLY A 116 3.61 15.50 -2.05
N ASP A 117 4.33 14.45 -1.67
CA ASP A 117 5.69 14.56 -1.17
C ASP A 117 6.65 13.80 -2.09
N SER A 118 7.90 14.28 -2.10
CA SER A 118 9.09 13.81 -2.82
C SER A 118 9.04 12.33 -3.26
N PRO A 119 9.69 11.94 -4.38
CA PRO A 119 9.85 10.53 -4.79
C PRO A 119 10.44 9.59 -3.72
N THR A 120 10.96 10.12 -2.61
CA THR A 120 11.47 9.42 -1.43
C THR A 120 10.53 9.38 -0.22
N ALA A 121 9.45 10.17 -0.19
CA ALA A 121 8.52 10.24 0.94
C ALA A 121 7.31 9.34 0.70
N VAL A 122 7.36 8.14 1.26
CA VAL A 122 6.26 7.17 1.18
C VAL A 122 5.18 7.56 2.18
N GLN A 123 4.03 8.04 1.69
CA GLN A 123 2.81 7.97 2.48
C GLN A 123 2.30 6.52 2.48
N GLU A 124 2.26 5.92 3.66
CA GLU A 124 1.67 4.61 3.98
C GLU A 124 0.14 4.63 3.82
N GLY A 125 -0.35 4.91 2.61
CA GLY A 125 -1.77 4.71 2.30
C GLY A 125 -2.11 3.22 2.17
N ASP A 126 -3.33 2.85 2.53
CA ASP A 126 -3.94 1.52 2.29
C ASP A 126 -4.01 1.08 0.82
N HIS A 127 -3.52 1.93 -0.09
CA HIS A 127 -3.38 1.69 -1.51
C HIS A 127 -2.02 1.09 -1.91
N ALA A 128 -1.21 0.59 -0.98
CA ALA A 128 0.07 -0.03 -1.32
C ALA A 128 -0.15 -1.27 -2.21
N LEU A 129 0.11 -1.11 -3.51
CA LEU A 129 0.14 -2.15 -4.54
C LEU A 129 1.41 -2.99 -4.43
N THR A 130 1.85 -3.25 -3.20
CA THR A 130 3.13 -3.85 -2.86
C THR A 130 2.90 -4.99 -1.88
N TYR A 131 3.83 -5.94 -1.82
CA TYR A 131 3.76 -7.07 -0.90
C TYR A 131 5.15 -7.51 -0.41
N PRO A 132 5.31 -7.79 0.90
CA PRO A 132 4.42 -7.42 2.03
C PRO A 132 4.42 -5.90 2.35
N LYS A 133 3.27 -5.36 2.77
CA LYS A 133 3.09 -3.91 3.07
C LYS A 133 4.05 -3.42 4.16
N GLU A 134 4.23 -4.20 5.22
CA GLU A 134 5.08 -3.88 6.39
C GLU A 134 6.54 -3.58 6.02
N LYS A 135 7.03 -4.19 4.92
CA LYS A 135 8.43 -4.08 4.48
C LYS A 135 8.61 -3.04 3.39
N PHE A 136 7.58 -2.24 3.10
CA PHE A 136 7.63 -1.29 2.00
C PHE A 136 8.37 -0.02 2.38
N VAL A 137 9.51 0.20 1.74
CA VAL A 137 10.36 1.36 2.00
C VAL A 137 10.16 2.46 0.95
N ARG A 138 10.19 2.10 -0.34
CA ARG A 138 10.03 3.05 -1.46
C ARG A 138 9.52 2.35 -2.72
N TYR A 139 9.10 3.15 -3.71
CA TYR A 139 8.88 2.65 -5.07
C TYR A 139 10.23 2.43 -5.80
N PRO A 140 10.26 1.60 -6.86
CA PRO A 140 11.44 1.46 -7.72
C PRO A 140 11.86 2.81 -8.33
N LYS A 141 13.14 2.97 -8.68
CA LYS A 141 13.68 4.12 -9.41
C LYS A 141 13.53 3.90 -10.92
N LEU A 142 13.66 4.97 -11.69
CA LEU A 142 13.71 4.90 -13.16
C LEU A 142 14.79 3.91 -13.62
N GLY A 143 14.42 2.98 -14.50
CA GLY A 143 15.31 1.95 -15.03
C GLY A 143 15.65 0.81 -14.06
N GLU A 144 15.27 0.89 -12.78
CA GLU A 144 15.51 -0.17 -11.80
C GLU A 144 14.62 -1.38 -12.10
N LYS A 145 15.23 -2.57 -12.17
CA LYS A 145 14.48 -3.83 -12.36
C LYS A 145 13.91 -4.31 -11.04
N PHE A 146 12.62 -4.62 -11.03
CA PHE A 146 11.93 -5.16 -9.87
C PHE A 146 11.03 -6.33 -10.24
N GLU A 147 10.58 -7.08 -9.23
CA GLU A 147 9.66 -8.20 -9.43
C GLU A 147 8.22 -7.76 -9.13
N VAL A 148 7.28 -8.30 -9.90
CA VAL A 148 5.85 -8.15 -9.68
C VAL A 148 5.17 -9.51 -9.66
N LEU A 149 4.12 -9.65 -8.85
CA LEU A 149 3.12 -10.71 -8.98
C LEU A 149 1.95 -10.20 -9.80
N TYR A 150 1.53 -10.97 -10.79
CA TYR A 150 0.34 -10.69 -11.59
C TYR A 150 -0.44 -11.98 -11.83
N LEU A 151 -1.72 -11.88 -12.19
CA LEU A 151 -2.51 -13.03 -12.64
C LEU A 151 -3.05 -12.73 -14.03
N LYS A 152 -3.04 -13.73 -14.91
CA LYS A 152 -3.60 -13.61 -16.26
C LYS A 152 -5.09 -13.22 -16.20
N GLY A 153 -5.49 -12.24 -16.99
CA GLY A 153 -6.80 -11.58 -16.95
C GLY A 153 -6.93 -10.48 -15.88
N LEU A 154 -5.97 -10.36 -14.96
CA LEU A 154 -5.89 -9.31 -13.92
C LEU A 154 -4.58 -8.53 -14.00
N GLU A 155 -3.98 -8.41 -15.18
CA GLU A 155 -2.72 -7.70 -15.44
C GLU A 155 -2.81 -6.22 -15.07
N LYS A 156 -4.03 -5.67 -14.94
CA LYS A 156 -4.32 -4.33 -14.44
C LYS A 156 -3.99 -4.12 -12.96
N HIS A 157 -3.80 -5.18 -12.18
CA HIS A 157 -3.62 -5.12 -10.73
C HIS A 157 -2.35 -5.83 -10.22
N PRO A 158 -1.18 -5.60 -10.84
CA PRO A 158 0.04 -6.26 -10.39
C PRO A 158 0.42 -5.79 -8.99
N ILE A 159 1.08 -6.67 -8.24
CA ILE A 159 1.57 -6.43 -6.89
C ILE A 159 3.09 -6.38 -6.97
N ILE A 160 3.68 -5.24 -6.65
CA ILE A 160 5.14 -5.08 -6.57
C ILE A 160 5.67 -5.95 -5.43
N LEU A 161 6.71 -6.72 -5.71
CA LEU A 161 7.44 -7.47 -4.71
C LEU A 161 8.58 -6.61 -4.16
N ASN A 162 8.56 -6.37 -2.85
CA ASN A 162 9.64 -5.73 -2.11
C ASN A 162 10.50 -6.74 -1.33
N THR A 163 10.41 -8.02 -1.70
CA THR A 163 11.21 -9.12 -1.17
C THR A 163 11.73 -9.98 -2.32
N GLY A 164 12.79 -10.75 -2.07
CA GLY A 164 13.42 -11.61 -3.08
C GLY A 164 14.82 -11.15 -3.47
N ASN A 165 15.25 -11.53 -4.67
CA ASN A 165 16.63 -11.32 -5.16
C ASN A 165 16.76 -10.23 -6.22
N SER A 166 15.71 -9.43 -6.43
CA SER A 166 15.72 -8.37 -7.43
C SER A 166 16.69 -7.24 -7.06
N GLU A 167 17.17 -6.52 -8.08
CA GLU A 167 18.03 -5.34 -7.92
C GLU A 167 17.40 -4.31 -6.98
N PHE A 168 16.11 -4.05 -7.16
CA PHE A 168 15.31 -3.22 -6.27
C PHE A 168 15.38 -3.65 -4.79
N VAL A 169 15.25 -4.95 -4.50
CA VAL A 169 15.29 -5.45 -3.11
C VAL A 169 16.68 -5.29 -2.52
N ARG A 170 17.73 -5.55 -3.30
CA ARG A 170 19.12 -5.35 -2.87
C ARG A 170 19.40 -3.89 -2.55
N HIS A 171 18.94 -2.97 -3.40
CA HIS A 171 19.08 -1.55 -3.15
C HIS A 171 18.30 -1.08 -1.92
N ILE A 172 17.08 -1.59 -1.68
CA ILE A 172 16.34 -1.29 -0.45
C ILE A 172 17.09 -1.78 0.78
N GLN A 173 17.61 -3.02 0.75
CA GLN A 173 18.36 -3.60 1.86
C GLN A 173 19.62 -2.79 2.16
N GLU A 174 20.33 -2.36 1.11
CA GLU A 174 21.53 -1.54 1.24
C GLU A 174 21.19 -0.12 1.75
N GLU A 175 20.16 0.53 1.21
CA GLU A 175 19.69 1.85 1.69
C GLU A 175 19.27 1.78 3.17
N TYR A 176 18.57 0.71 3.57
CA TYR A 176 18.19 0.48 4.96
C TYR A 176 19.42 0.30 5.87
N ARG A 177 20.38 -0.53 5.43
CA ARG A 177 21.64 -0.75 6.13
C ARG A 177 22.42 0.56 6.32
N GLN A 178 22.56 1.35 5.25
CA GLN A 178 23.27 2.63 5.28
C GLN A 178 22.60 3.64 6.22
N ASN A 179 21.27 3.69 6.24
CA ASN A 179 20.51 4.55 7.14
C ASN A 179 20.74 4.17 8.61
N ILE A 180 20.74 2.88 8.95
CA ILE A 180 21.04 2.43 10.32
C ILE A 180 22.48 2.76 10.71
N ILE A 181 23.45 2.51 9.82
CA ILE A 181 24.86 2.86 10.06
C ILE A 181 25.00 4.36 10.34
N ARG A 182 24.32 5.21 9.57
CA ARG A 182 24.34 6.66 9.78
C ARG A 182 23.77 7.05 11.15
N GLN A 183 22.62 6.50 11.53
CA GLN A 183 22.01 6.76 12.84
C GLN A 183 22.90 6.31 14.00
N LEU A 184 23.50 5.13 13.91
CA LEU A 184 24.43 4.62 14.93
C LEU A 184 25.71 5.45 15.00
N SER A 185 26.27 5.85 13.85
CA SER A 185 27.43 6.74 13.77
C SER A 185 27.14 8.12 14.39
N ASP A 186 25.97 8.69 14.13
CA ASP A 186 25.54 9.95 14.73
C ASP A 186 25.38 9.82 16.25
N ARG A 187 24.87 8.68 16.73
CA ARG A 187 24.77 8.38 18.18
C ARG A 187 26.15 8.28 18.82
N VAL A 188 27.12 7.63 18.19
CA VAL A 188 28.53 7.58 18.64
C VAL A 188 29.10 8.99 18.73
N SER A 189 28.89 9.80 17.69
CA SER A 189 29.41 11.17 17.62
C SER A 189 28.84 12.05 18.74
N LYS A 190 27.54 11.96 19.01
CA LYS A 190 26.88 12.68 20.13
C LYS A 190 27.37 12.20 21.49
N ALA A 191 27.48 10.88 21.68
CA ALA A 191 27.97 10.31 22.93
C ALA A 191 29.44 10.69 23.21
N LYS A 192 30.26 10.78 22.15
CA LYS A 192 31.64 11.27 22.23
C LYS A 192 31.71 12.71 22.72
N ILE A 193 30.92 13.61 22.12
CA ILE A 193 30.87 15.03 22.55
C ILE A 193 30.51 15.14 24.03
N LEU A 194 29.56 14.31 24.51
CA LEU A 194 29.16 14.30 25.93
C LEU A 194 30.28 13.78 26.85
N ALA A 195 30.96 12.71 26.44
CA ALA A 195 32.08 12.12 27.19
C ALA A 195 33.29 13.06 27.23
N ASP A 196 33.61 13.72 26.10
CA ASP A 196 34.71 14.70 26.01
C ASP A 196 34.43 15.95 26.86
N ALA A 197 33.14 16.34 26.99
CA ALA A 197 32.73 17.48 27.81
C ALA A 197 32.84 17.22 29.33
N ASP A 198 32.81 15.96 29.78
CA ASP A 198 33.02 15.59 31.19
C ASP A 198 33.70 14.21 31.27
N PRO A 199 35.05 14.18 31.12
CA PRO A 199 35.80 12.93 31.01
C PRO A 199 35.76 12.06 32.26
N TYR A 200 35.40 12.61 33.41
CA TYR A 200 35.39 11.87 34.68
C TYR A 200 34.02 11.30 35.05
N ASN A 201 33.00 11.56 34.23
CA ASN A 201 31.66 11.04 34.46
C ASN A 201 31.53 9.59 33.92
N PRO A 202 31.40 8.58 34.80
CA PRO A 202 31.38 7.19 34.40
C PRO A 202 30.15 6.82 33.57
N GLU A 203 29.02 7.53 33.72
CA GLU A 203 27.82 7.27 32.92
C GLU A 203 28.01 7.70 31.47
N ARG A 204 28.67 8.84 31.23
CA ARG A 204 28.93 9.33 29.86
C ARG A 204 29.92 8.46 29.12
N GLN A 205 30.97 7.98 29.82
CA GLN A 205 31.89 7.01 29.26
C GLN A 205 31.19 5.69 28.88
N ARG A 206 30.29 5.20 29.74
CA ARG A 206 29.47 4.01 29.45
C ARG A 206 28.58 4.21 28.21
N LEU A 207 27.91 5.35 28.09
CA LEU A 207 27.08 5.66 26.92
C LEU A 207 27.89 5.69 25.62
N TYR A 208 29.10 6.24 25.65
CA TYR A 208 29.99 6.26 24.50
C TYR A 208 30.46 4.84 24.11
N GLN A 209 30.91 4.05 25.08
CA GLN A 209 31.30 2.65 24.87
C GLN A 209 30.14 1.80 24.32
N GLN A 210 28.94 1.98 24.87
CA GLN A 210 27.74 1.30 24.39
C GLN A 210 27.42 1.67 22.94
N ALA A 211 27.45 2.97 22.59
CA ALA A 211 27.20 3.40 21.22
C ALA A 211 28.23 2.84 20.23
N GLN A 212 29.51 2.75 20.62
CA GLN A 212 30.56 2.12 19.81
C GLN A 212 30.32 0.63 19.63
N GLN A 213 29.95 -0.07 20.70
CA GLN A 213 29.65 -1.50 20.64
C GLN A 213 28.42 -1.78 19.77
N ASP A 214 27.38 -0.95 19.86
CA ASP A 214 26.18 -1.06 19.03
C ASP A 214 26.51 -0.91 17.53
N LEU A 215 27.33 0.09 17.17
CA LEU A 215 27.80 0.29 15.79
C LEU A 215 28.66 -0.89 15.30
N TYR A 216 29.60 -1.34 16.13
CA TYR A 216 30.46 -2.49 15.82
C TYR A 216 29.66 -3.76 15.61
N ASN A 217 28.74 -4.07 16.53
CA ASN A 217 27.89 -5.26 16.45
C ASN A 217 27.05 -5.24 15.17
N TYR A 218 26.46 -4.10 14.81
CA TYR A 218 25.68 -3.98 13.59
C TYR A 218 26.54 -4.17 12.32
N GLN A 219 27.75 -3.60 12.29
CA GLN A 219 28.65 -3.73 11.15
C GLN A 219 29.19 -5.15 10.95
N GLN A 220 29.49 -5.86 12.04
CA GLN A 220 30.07 -7.21 12.00
C GLN A 220 29.03 -8.31 11.78
N PHE A 221 27.90 -8.25 12.48
CA PHE A 221 26.96 -9.38 12.53
C PHE A 221 25.69 -9.13 11.72
N GLY A 222 25.41 -7.90 11.30
CA GLY A 222 24.26 -7.56 10.45
C GLY A 222 22.89 -7.86 11.06
N THR A 223 22.83 -8.33 12.30
CA THR A 223 21.62 -8.72 13.00
C THR A 223 21.00 -7.55 13.72
N GLU A 224 19.66 -7.56 13.77
CA GLU A 224 18.80 -6.61 14.46
C GLU A 224 19.49 -6.10 15.73
N PRO A 225 19.63 -4.76 15.91
CA PRO A 225 19.97 -4.28 17.23
C PRO A 225 18.95 -4.91 18.18
N MET A 226 19.42 -5.51 19.27
CA MET A 226 18.57 -5.63 20.45
C MET A 226 18.18 -4.19 20.80
N LEU A 227 17.08 -3.73 20.19
CA LEU A 227 16.34 -2.58 20.64
C LEU A 227 15.90 -2.99 22.03
N VAL A 228 16.69 -2.63 23.03
CA VAL A 228 16.21 -2.55 24.40
C VAL A 228 14.88 -1.82 24.31
N GLU A 229 13.80 -2.51 24.69
CA GLU A 229 12.41 -2.06 24.65
C GLU A 229 12.21 -0.76 25.45
N SER A 230 12.67 0.38 24.95
CA SER A 230 12.55 1.66 25.65
C SER A 230 11.73 2.70 24.89
N PHE A 231 11.06 2.33 23.78
CA PHE A 231 10.15 3.24 23.06
C PHE A 231 8.69 2.76 22.99
N SER A 232 8.33 1.65 23.65
CA SER A 232 6.95 1.16 23.76
C SER A 232 6.22 1.55 25.06
N ARG A 233 6.76 2.49 25.85
CA ARG A 233 5.98 3.13 26.94
C ARG A 233 5.18 4.31 26.40
N GLY A 234 4.02 4.00 25.85
CA GLY A 234 3.00 4.98 25.51
C GLY A 234 1.71 4.27 25.11
N LEU A 235 0.79 4.14 26.07
CA LEU A 235 -0.57 3.60 25.98
C LEU A 235 -0.73 2.10 26.25
N VAL A 236 -0.57 1.73 27.52
CA VAL A 236 -1.37 0.63 28.10
C VAL A 236 -2.70 1.25 28.52
N PHE A 237 -3.76 0.96 27.77
CA PHE A 237 -5.12 1.08 28.28
C PHE A 237 -5.27 0.08 29.42
N LYS A 238 -5.51 0.58 30.64
CA LYS A 238 -6.01 -0.23 31.74
C LYS A 238 -7.40 -0.73 31.35
N SER A 239 -7.56 -2.04 31.19
CA SER A 239 -8.82 -2.72 31.49
C SER A 239 -8.60 -3.48 32.80
N ASN A 240 -9.07 -2.90 33.91
CA ASN A 240 -9.27 -3.67 35.13
C ASN A 240 -10.59 -4.45 35.01
N PRO A 241 -10.65 -5.68 35.52
CA PRO A 241 -11.92 -6.39 35.75
C PRO A 241 -12.79 -5.68 36.78
#